data_AF-A0A3D4EZ15-F1
#
_entry.id   AF-A0A3D4EZ15-F1
#
_cell.length_a   1.000
_cell.length_b   1.000
_cell.length_c   1.000
_cell.angle_alpha   90.00
_cell.angle_beta   90.00
_cell.angle_gamma   90.00
#
_symmetry.space_group_name_H-M   'P 1'
#
loop_
_entity.id
_entity.type
_entity.pdbx_description
1 polymer ?
#
loop_
_entity_poly.entity_id
_entity_poly.type
_entity_poly.pdbx_seq_one_letter_code
_entity_poly.pdbx_strand_id
1 'polypeptide(L)'
;EPVKSSPPENKIAWRHEEQKELEVTPEEVSKPPEFRILGALSKRYALLEGEEGLVLLEPQAARERVFYERLINDQGEIESQGLLVPVLLELDVRDVDLLMRFREHFDQAGFALESFGGQTVTISAAPSFLNENDIKRSLIDLVDLVIDRDGSSRVKKLAYEGFASKVSYVLARQDGWSESSLSGLLDDLFKCDLPYCDPAGRPTLVQISFQELDRKFGKS
;
A
#
# COMPACT_ATOMS: atom_id res chain seq x y z
N GLU A 1 -54.70 28.98 -47.98
CA GLU A 1 -53.61 27.99 -48.15
C GLU A 1 -52.60 28.18 -47.03
N PRO A 2 -52.23 27.15 -46.26
CA PRO A 2 -51.28 27.31 -45.17
C PRO A 2 -49.85 26.99 -45.63
N VAL A 3 -48.95 27.92 -45.32
CA VAL A 3 -47.50 27.86 -45.53
C VAL A 3 -46.90 26.80 -44.61
N LYS A 4 -46.29 25.75 -45.19
CA LYS A 4 -45.49 24.78 -44.44
C LYS A 4 -44.08 25.34 -44.25
N SER A 5 -43.75 25.72 -43.03
CA SER A 5 -42.39 26.09 -42.62
C SER A 5 -41.53 24.85 -42.42
N SER A 6 -40.46 24.70 -43.20
CA SER A 6 -39.40 23.72 -42.96
C SER A 6 -38.52 24.18 -41.78
N PRO A 7 -37.95 23.27 -40.95
CA PRO A 7 -37.06 23.66 -39.86
C PRO A 7 -35.69 24.13 -40.39
N PRO A 8 -34.95 24.99 -39.68
CA PRO A 8 -33.65 25.45 -40.14
C PRO A 8 -32.61 24.32 -40.04
N GLU A 9 -31.85 24.11 -41.11
CA GLU A 9 -30.66 23.26 -41.13
C GLU A 9 -29.57 23.86 -40.23
N ASN A 10 -29.43 23.36 -39.01
CA ASN A 10 -28.30 23.68 -38.16
C ASN A 10 -27.10 22.80 -38.57
N LYS A 11 -26.28 23.29 -39.52
CA LYS A 11 -24.97 22.69 -39.83
C LYS A 11 -23.98 23.11 -38.74
N ILE A 12 -23.96 22.37 -37.64
CA ILE A 12 -22.84 22.43 -36.69
C ILE A 12 -21.64 21.81 -37.41
N ALA A 13 -20.76 22.67 -37.94
CA ALA A 13 -19.47 22.26 -38.47
C ALA A 13 -18.58 21.86 -37.29
N TRP A 14 -18.58 20.57 -36.95
CA TRP A 14 -17.59 20.01 -36.03
C TRP A 14 -16.21 20.22 -36.63
N ARG A 15 -15.45 21.16 -36.06
CA ARG A 15 -14.03 21.34 -36.35
C ARG A 15 -13.36 20.04 -35.91
N HIS A 16 -12.94 19.21 -36.87
CA HIS A 16 -12.05 18.09 -36.59
C HIS A 16 -10.72 18.70 -36.18
N GLU A 17 -10.57 18.93 -34.88
CA GLU A 17 -9.27 19.19 -34.28
C GLU A 17 -8.58 17.82 -34.28
N GLU A 18 -7.68 17.62 -35.25
CA GLU A 18 -6.79 16.46 -35.27
C GLU A 18 -6.06 16.44 -33.92
N GLN A 19 -6.47 15.52 -33.05
CA GLN A 19 -5.71 15.21 -31.85
C GLN A 19 -4.38 14.66 -32.35
N LYS A 20 -3.32 15.47 -32.24
CA LYS A 20 -1.96 14.97 -32.38
C LYS A 20 -1.80 13.86 -31.36
N GLU A 21 -1.71 12.63 -31.84
CA GLU A 21 -1.30 11.48 -31.06
C GLU A 21 0.01 11.87 -30.38
N LEU A 22 -0.01 11.97 -29.05
CA LEU A 22 1.20 12.18 -28.28
C LEU A 22 2.04 10.92 -28.51
N GLU A 23 3.14 11.07 -29.24
CA GLU A 23 4.16 10.02 -29.31
C GLU A 23 4.65 9.79 -27.88
N VAL A 24 4.16 8.71 -27.27
CA VAL A 24 4.72 8.19 -26.03
C VAL A 24 6.08 7.63 -26.44
N THR A 25 7.11 8.48 -26.38
CA THR A 25 8.49 7.99 -26.35
C THR A 25 8.56 6.97 -25.22
N PRO A 26 9.16 5.79 -25.41
CA PRO A 26 9.37 4.85 -24.32
C PRO A 26 10.05 5.65 -23.21
N GLU A 27 9.37 5.85 -22.08
CA GLU A 27 10.00 6.47 -20.93
C GLU A 27 11.29 5.71 -20.70
N GLU A 28 12.43 6.41 -20.84
CA GLU A 28 13.66 5.94 -20.22
C GLU A 28 13.26 5.61 -18.79
N VAL A 29 13.45 4.35 -18.38
CA VAL A 29 13.21 3.93 -17.00
C VAL A 29 14.02 4.88 -16.13
N SER A 30 13.36 5.92 -15.62
CA SER A 30 14.04 7.01 -14.97
C SER A 30 14.71 6.39 -13.77
N LYS A 31 16.02 6.57 -13.64
CA LYS A 31 16.72 6.12 -12.43
C LYS A 31 15.93 6.61 -11.21
N PRO A 32 15.76 5.77 -10.18
CA PRO A 32 15.08 6.21 -8.97
C PRO A 32 15.76 7.49 -8.47
N PRO A 33 14.97 8.47 -7.99
CA PRO A 33 15.51 9.75 -7.57
C PRO A 33 16.54 9.53 -6.44
N GLU A 34 17.70 10.16 -6.56
CA GLU A 34 18.71 10.10 -5.52
C GLU A 34 18.34 11.08 -4.40
N PHE A 35 18.26 10.55 -3.18
CA PHE A 35 17.98 11.34 -1.99
C PHE A 35 19.13 11.30 -1.00
N ARG A 36 19.46 12.47 -0.44
CA ARG A 36 20.32 12.55 0.73
C ARG A 36 19.46 12.57 2.00
N ILE A 37 19.67 11.60 2.89
CA ILE A 37 18.97 11.55 4.18
C ILE A 37 19.50 12.69 5.07
N LEU A 38 18.59 13.57 5.50
CA LEU A 38 18.89 14.69 6.40
C LEU A 38 18.60 14.37 7.87
N GLY A 39 17.62 13.50 8.14
CA GLY A 39 17.27 13.05 9.49
C GLY A 39 15.79 12.74 9.65
N ALA A 40 15.30 12.76 10.89
CA ALA A 40 13.91 12.47 11.24
C ALA A 40 13.18 13.65 11.89
N LEU A 41 11.92 13.87 11.51
CA LEU A 41 11.01 14.81 12.16
C LEU A 41 10.00 14.07 13.04
N SER A 42 10.12 14.26 14.35
CA SER A 42 9.24 13.67 15.39
C SER A 42 9.06 12.15 15.28
N LYS A 43 10.02 11.43 14.67
CA LYS A 43 9.92 10.00 14.32
C LYS A 43 8.69 9.65 13.46
N ARG A 44 8.09 10.65 12.81
CA ARG A 44 6.92 10.50 11.93
C ARG A 44 7.28 10.63 10.47
N TYR A 45 8.18 11.56 10.15
CA TYR A 45 8.64 11.79 8.79
C TYR A 45 10.15 11.66 8.70
N ALA A 46 10.64 11.08 7.62
CA ALA A 46 12.03 11.21 7.22
C ALA A 46 12.20 12.46 6.37
N LEU A 47 13.26 13.22 6.66
CA LEU A 47 13.65 14.42 5.94
C LEU A 47 14.73 14.02 4.93
N LEU A 48 14.46 14.30 3.67
CA LEU A 48 15.31 13.97 2.53
C LEU A 48 15.60 15.26 1.75
N GLU A 49 16.79 15.37 1.19
CA GLU A 49 17.13 16.39 0.19
C GLU A 49 17.12 15.71 -1.17
N GLY A 50 16.24 16.17 -2.06
CA GLY A 50 16.25 15.81 -3.47
C GLY A 50 16.80 16.97 -4.32
N GLU A 51 16.92 16.76 -5.63
CA GLU A 51 17.50 17.76 -6.55
C GLU A 51 16.78 19.11 -6.52
N GLU A 52 15.45 19.08 -6.31
CA GLU A 52 14.57 20.24 -6.42
C GLU A 52 14.15 20.83 -5.07
N GLY A 53 14.57 20.25 -3.94
CA GLY A 53 14.27 20.77 -2.60
C GLY A 53 14.13 19.72 -1.50
N LEU A 54 13.37 20.09 -0.46
CA LEU A 54 13.09 19.22 0.68
C LEU A 54 12.02 18.20 0.31
N VAL A 55 12.27 16.93 0.63
CA VAL A 55 11.33 15.83 0.47
C VAL A 55 11.02 15.23 1.84
N LEU A 56 9.74 15.07 2.13
CA LEU A 56 9.21 14.44 3.33
C LEU A 56 8.71 13.05 2.94
N LEU A 57 9.32 12.01 3.50
CA LEU A 57 8.83 10.64 3.40
C LEU A 57 8.03 10.31 4.66
N GLU A 58 6.84 9.73 4.48
CA GLU A 58 6.07 9.08 5.55
C GLU A 58 6.41 7.58 5.52
N PRO A 59 7.18 7.06 6.50
CA PRO A 59 7.69 5.68 6.41
C PRO A 59 6.61 4.60 6.56
N GLN A 60 5.51 4.86 7.28
CA GLN A 60 4.45 3.89 7.46
C GLN A 60 3.70 3.65 6.14
N ALA A 61 3.31 4.71 5.43
CA ALA A 61 2.66 4.70 4.13
C ALA A 61 3.58 4.08 3.07
N ALA A 62 4.87 4.39 3.11
CA ALA A 62 5.85 3.74 2.23
C ALA A 62 5.93 2.23 2.44
N ARG A 63 6.01 1.78 3.70
CA ARG A 63 5.98 0.35 4.03
C ARG A 63 4.66 -0.31 3.66
N GLU A 64 3.55 0.38 3.88
CA GLU A 64 2.22 -0.10 3.49
C GLU A 64 2.14 -0.34 1.99
N ARG A 65 2.66 0.58 1.16
CA ARG A 65 2.82 0.39 -0.29
C ARG A 65 3.69 -0.82 -0.62
N VAL A 66 4.88 -0.93 -0.02
CA VAL A 66 5.81 -2.04 -0.29
C VAL A 66 5.19 -3.40 0.05
N PHE A 67 4.57 -3.52 1.23
CA PHE A 67 3.90 -4.77 1.61
C PHE A 67 2.72 -5.09 0.70
N TYR A 68 1.92 -4.08 0.34
CA TYR A 68 0.75 -4.28 -0.50
C TYR A 68 1.15 -4.83 -1.86
N GLU A 69 2.15 -4.23 -2.51
CA GLU A 69 2.58 -4.67 -3.83
C GLU A 69 3.25 -6.04 -3.82
N ARG A 70 4.03 -6.37 -2.78
CA ARG A 70 4.55 -7.73 -2.61
C ARG A 70 3.41 -8.76 -2.57
N LEU A 71 2.34 -8.47 -1.82
CA LEU A 71 1.18 -9.35 -1.73
C LEU A 71 0.43 -9.45 -3.06
N ILE A 72 0.12 -8.34 -3.74
CA ILE A 72 -0.73 -8.37 -4.94
C ILE A 72 -0.03 -8.83 -6.21
N ASN A 73 1.29 -8.63 -6.33
CA ASN A 73 2.04 -8.94 -7.55
C ASN A 73 2.68 -10.33 -7.52
N ASP A 74 2.49 -11.11 -6.44
CA ASP A 74 3.14 -12.43 -6.24
C ASP A 74 4.67 -12.37 -6.45
N GLN A 75 5.25 -11.16 -6.30
CA GLN A 75 6.67 -10.88 -6.53
C GLN A 75 7.55 -11.33 -5.36
N GLY A 76 6.95 -12.02 -4.39
CA GLY A 76 7.59 -12.62 -3.24
C GLY A 76 6.60 -12.74 -2.08
N GLU A 77 6.63 -13.89 -1.41
CA GLU A 77 6.00 -14.05 -0.11
C GLU A 77 6.62 -13.03 0.87
N ILE A 78 5.81 -12.52 1.80
CA ILE A 78 6.39 -11.78 2.93
C ILE A 78 7.32 -12.74 3.66
N GLU A 79 8.58 -12.35 3.85
CA GLU A 79 9.59 -13.18 4.51
C GLU A 79 9.04 -13.70 5.85
N SER A 80 8.89 -15.02 5.93
CA SER A 80 8.34 -15.71 7.09
C SER A 80 9.44 -16.35 7.92
N GLN A 81 9.26 -16.34 9.24
CA GLN A 81 10.12 -17.00 10.21
C GLN A 81 9.30 -18.02 11.00
N GLY A 82 9.79 -19.26 11.03
CA GLY A 82 9.27 -20.30 11.91
C GLY A 82 9.53 -19.97 13.39
N LEU A 83 8.53 -20.20 14.23
CA LEU A 83 8.59 -19.96 15.66
C LEU A 83 9.16 -21.18 16.38
N LEU A 84 10.10 -20.96 17.31
CA LEU A 84 10.65 -22.03 18.15
C LEU A 84 9.57 -22.67 19.04
N VAL A 85 8.62 -21.84 19.49
CA VAL A 85 7.45 -22.26 20.25
C VAL A 85 6.23 -21.72 19.51
N PRO A 86 5.32 -22.58 19.03
CA PRO A 86 4.09 -22.12 18.40
C PRO A 86 3.27 -21.24 19.33
N VAL A 87 2.70 -20.18 18.77
CA VAL A 87 1.86 -19.25 19.51
C VAL A 87 0.41 -19.75 19.45
N LEU A 88 -0.24 -19.82 20.61
CA LEU A 88 -1.66 -20.11 20.71
C LEU A 88 -2.46 -18.80 20.75
N LEU A 89 -3.48 -18.73 19.91
CA LEU A 89 -4.42 -17.63 19.86
C LEU A 89 -5.84 -18.17 20.08
N GLU A 90 -6.47 -17.71 21.15
CA GLU A 90 -7.88 -18.00 21.44
C GLU A 90 -8.77 -16.90 20.83
N LEU A 91 -9.79 -17.33 20.08
CA LEU A 91 -10.74 -16.48 19.37
C LEU A 91 -12.14 -17.08 19.46
N ASP A 92 -13.17 -16.31 19.12
CA ASP A 92 -14.52 -16.85 19.00
C ASP A 92 -14.56 -17.89 17.87
N VAL A 93 -15.45 -18.89 18.00
CA VAL A 93 -15.59 -19.99 17.02
C VAL A 93 -15.79 -19.48 15.59
N ARG A 94 -16.51 -18.37 15.44
CA ARG A 94 -16.75 -17.73 14.13
C ARG A 94 -15.46 -17.20 13.50
N ASP A 95 -14.56 -16.67 14.31
CA ASP A 95 -13.33 -16.03 13.87
C ASP A 95 -12.29 -17.07 13.49
N VAL A 96 -12.26 -18.19 14.23
CA VAL A 96 -11.48 -19.38 13.85
C VAL A 96 -11.93 -19.91 12.49
N ASP A 97 -13.23 -20.05 12.25
CA ASP A 97 -13.77 -20.49 10.96
C ASP A 97 -13.35 -19.54 9.82
N LEU A 98 -13.45 -18.23 10.06
CA LEU A 98 -13.04 -17.22 9.10
C LEU A 98 -11.53 -17.29 8.80
N LEU A 99 -10.67 -17.35 9.82
CA LEU A 99 -9.23 -17.49 9.64
C LEU A 99 -8.89 -18.72 8.81
N MET A 100 -9.48 -19.87 9.14
CA MET A 100 -9.24 -21.12 8.41
C MET A 100 -9.73 -21.05 6.97
N ARG A 101 -10.83 -20.33 6.69
CA ARG A 101 -11.33 -20.10 5.33
C ARG A 101 -10.40 -19.24 4.48
N PHE A 102 -9.67 -18.30 5.09
CA PHE A 102 -8.72 -17.42 4.41
C PHE A 102 -7.25 -17.83 4.63
N ARG A 103 -6.99 -19.04 5.15
CA ARG A 103 -5.65 -19.53 5.51
C ARG A 103 -4.59 -19.29 4.43
N GLU A 104 -4.90 -19.60 3.18
CA GLU A 104 -3.95 -19.43 2.05
C GLU A 104 -3.49 -17.97 1.91
N HIS A 105 -4.35 -16.98 2.18
CA HIS A 105 -3.96 -15.57 2.12
C HIS A 105 -3.07 -15.19 3.32
N PHE A 106 -3.31 -15.78 4.49
CA PHE A 106 -2.41 -15.62 5.64
C PHE A 106 -1.06 -16.28 5.39
N ASP A 107 -1.01 -17.43 4.72
CA ASP A 107 0.24 -18.09 4.31
C ASP A 107 1.05 -17.16 3.39
N GLN A 108 0.43 -16.52 2.39
CA GLN A 108 1.07 -15.51 1.53
C GLN A 108 1.54 -14.27 2.29
N ALA A 109 0.83 -13.90 3.35
CA ALA A 109 1.22 -12.84 4.27
C ALA A 109 2.29 -13.28 5.29
N GLY A 110 2.85 -14.48 5.15
CA GLY A 110 3.93 -15.01 5.97
C GLY A 110 3.50 -15.68 7.27
N PHE A 111 2.21 -15.93 7.48
CA PHE A 111 1.67 -16.59 8.67
C PHE A 111 1.32 -18.05 8.39
N ALA A 112 1.86 -18.99 9.15
CA ALA A 112 1.44 -20.40 9.10
C ALA A 112 0.45 -20.70 10.22
N LEU A 113 -0.83 -20.85 9.85
CA LEU A 113 -1.94 -21.04 10.78
C LEU A 113 -2.51 -22.47 10.71
N GLU A 114 -2.78 -23.07 11.86
CA GLU A 114 -3.47 -24.36 11.96
C GLU A 114 -4.54 -24.33 13.07
N SER A 115 -5.64 -25.07 12.87
CA SER A 115 -6.64 -25.22 13.93
C SER A 115 -6.14 -26.19 15.00
N PHE A 116 -6.21 -25.77 16.26
CA PHE A 116 -5.90 -26.61 17.43
C PHE A 116 -7.16 -27.23 18.05
N GLY A 117 -8.33 -26.90 17.52
CA GLY A 117 -9.65 -27.35 17.99
C GLY A 117 -10.40 -26.30 18.79
N GLY A 118 -11.72 -26.33 18.68
CA GLY A 118 -12.62 -25.41 19.38
C GLY A 118 -12.39 -23.95 18.97
N GLN A 119 -11.83 -23.18 19.90
CA GLN A 119 -11.64 -21.72 19.82
C GLN A 119 -10.17 -21.33 19.63
N THR A 120 -9.29 -22.30 19.34
CA THR A 120 -7.84 -22.07 19.37
C THR A 120 -7.21 -22.31 17.99
N VAL A 121 -6.37 -21.37 17.58
CA VAL A 121 -5.50 -21.45 16.41
C VAL A 121 -4.04 -21.47 16.88
N THR A 122 -3.24 -22.36 16.30
CA THR A 122 -1.79 -22.39 16.44
C THR A 122 -1.14 -21.61 15.32
N ILE A 123 -0.17 -20.77 15.67
CA ILE A 123 0.68 -20.04 14.73
C ILE A 123 2.09 -20.62 14.84
N SER A 124 2.58 -21.23 13.77
CA SER A 124 3.91 -21.87 13.72
C SER A 124 4.94 -21.04 12.96
N ALA A 125 4.50 -20.06 12.17
CA ALA A 125 5.35 -19.09 11.50
C ALA A 125 4.63 -17.74 11.36
N ALA A 126 5.40 -16.66 11.27
CA ALA A 126 4.91 -15.30 11.07
C ALA A 126 5.97 -14.46 10.32
N PRO A 127 5.63 -13.26 9.80
CA PRO A 127 6.62 -12.37 9.22
C PRO A 127 7.84 -12.12 10.12
N SER A 128 9.04 -12.16 9.54
CA SER A 128 10.32 -12.14 10.26
C SER A 128 10.57 -10.89 11.12
N PHE A 129 9.88 -9.79 10.81
CA PHE A 129 9.97 -8.52 11.55
C PHE A 129 8.99 -8.43 12.73
N LEU A 130 8.09 -9.41 12.93
CA LEU A 130 7.15 -9.42 14.06
C LEU A 130 7.74 -10.16 15.26
N ASN A 131 7.59 -9.58 16.45
CA ASN A 131 7.79 -10.32 17.71
C ASN A 131 6.50 -11.01 18.16
N GLU A 132 6.57 -11.88 19.18
CA GLU A 132 5.43 -12.66 19.66
C GLU A 132 4.18 -11.83 20.01
N ASN A 133 4.36 -10.67 20.65
CA ASN A 133 3.23 -9.82 21.02
C ASN A 133 2.59 -9.19 19.78
N ASP A 134 3.41 -8.77 18.81
CA ASP A 134 2.94 -8.16 17.57
C ASP A 134 2.27 -9.19 16.65
N ILE A 135 2.66 -10.47 16.71
CA ILE A 135 1.98 -11.57 15.98
C ILE A 135 0.53 -11.68 16.44
N LYS A 136 0.29 -11.85 17.75
CA LYS A 136 -1.07 -11.98 18.30
C LYS A 136 -1.91 -10.76 17.99
N ARG A 137 -1.36 -9.58 18.25
CA ARG A 137 -2.05 -8.31 18.01
C ARG A 137 -2.41 -8.13 16.54
N SER A 138 -1.47 -8.42 15.63
CA SER A 138 -1.71 -8.28 14.19
C SER A 138 -2.81 -9.21 13.72
N LEU A 139 -2.83 -10.47 14.20
CA LEU A 139 -3.90 -11.40 13.83
C LEU A 139 -5.26 -10.99 14.36
N ILE A 140 -5.35 -10.48 15.60
CA ILE A 140 -6.60 -9.93 16.16
C ILE A 140 -7.07 -8.73 15.32
N ASP A 141 -6.18 -7.76 15.07
CA ASP A 141 -6.50 -6.57 14.27
C ASP A 141 -6.97 -6.97 12.85
N LEU A 142 -6.38 -8.03 12.27
CA LEU A 142 -6.78 -8.54 10.95
C LEU A 142 -8.11 -9.27 10.96
N VAL A 143 -8.38 -10.07 12.00
CA VAL A 143 -9.68 -10.73 12.18
C VAL A 143 -10.78 -9.68 12.26
N ASP A 144 -10.60 -8.66 13.10
CA ASP A 144 -11.55 -7.55 13.24
C ASP A 144 -11.78 -6.83 11.90
N LEU A 145 -10.70 -6.54 11.17
CA LEU A 145 -10.79 -5.86 9.87
C LEU A 145 -11.45 -6.74 8.80
N VAL A 146 -11.20 -8.05 8.76
CA VAL A 146 -11.74 -8.96 7.74
C VAL A 146 -13.21 -9.31 8.00
N ILE A 147 -13.64 -9.36 9.27
CA ILE A 147 -15.04 -9.61 9.65
C ILE A 147 -16.00 -8.52 9.16
N ASP A 148 -15.50 -7.33 8.83
CA ASP A 148 -16.33 -6.15 8.67
C ASP A 148 -17.18 -6.06 7.37
N ARG A 149 -17.18 -7.01 6.40
CA ARG A 149 -18.20 -7.01 5.31
C ARG A 149 -18.55 -8.37 4.67
N ASP A 150 -19.86 -8.49 4.42
CA ASP A 150 -20.64 -9.57 3.81
C ASP A 150 -20.12 -10.20 2.51
N GLY A 151 -20.43 -11.49 2.38
CA GLY A 151 -20.15 -12.33 1.23
C GLY A 151 -20.89 -11.96 -0.05
N SER A 152 -20.14 -11.86 -1.15
CA SER A 152 -20.62 -12.18 -2.50
C SER A 152 -19.43 -12.74 -3.30
N SER A 153 -19.65 -13.44 -4.42
CA SER A 153 -18.65 -14.37 -5.01
C SER A 153 -18.12 -14.04 -6.43
N ARG A 154 -18.11 -12.77 -6.84
CA ARG A 154 -17.17 -12.29 -7.91
C ARG A 154 -15.89 -11.66 -7.35
N VAL A 155 -15.70 -11.92 -6.06
CA VAL A 155 -15.03 -11.07 -5.09
C VAL A 155 -13.63 -11.56 -4.77
N LYS A 156 -13.15 -12.70 -5.29
CA LYS A 156 -11.85 -13.25 -4.85
C LYS A 156 -10.66 -12.31 -5.07
N LYS A 157 -10.50 -11.73 -6.27
CA LYS A 157 -9.39 -10.78 -6.53
C LYS A 157 -9.57 -9.47 -5.75
N LEU A 158 -10.78 -8.90 -5.76
CA LEU A 158 -11.10 -7.68 -5.00
C LEU A 158 -11.02 -7.89 -3.48
N ALA A 159 -11.31 -9.10 -2.99
CA ALA A 159 -11.19 -9.51 -1.60
C ALA A 159 -9.74 -9.76 -1.24
N TYR A 160 -8.93 -10.29 -2.15
CA TYR A 160 -7.51 -10.42 -1.90
C TYR A 160 -6.80 -9.07 -1.89
N GLU A 161 -7.10 -8.16 -2.83
CA GLU A 161 -6.60 -6.78 -2.77
C GLU A 161 -7.08 -6.08 -1.49
N GLY A 162 -8.33 -6.27 -1.08
CA GLY A 162 -8.85 -5.76 0.19
C GLY A 162 -8.16 -6.38 1.41
N PHE A 163 -7.85 -7.67 1.38
CA PHE A 163 -7.08 -8.37 2.40
C PHE A 163 -5.64 -7.84 2.45
N ALA A 164 -4.97 -7.75 1.30
CA ALA A 164 -3.62 -7.25 1.17
C ALA A 164 -3.50 -5.81 1.68
N SER A 165 -4.48 -4.95 1.39
CA SER A 165 -4.54 -3.58 1.93
C SER A 165 -4.61 -3.58 3.45
N LYS A 166 -5.51 -4.39 4.04
CA LYS A 166 -5.66 -4.51 5.51
C LYS A 166 -4.41 -5.09 6.18
N VAL A 167 -3.85 -6.16 5.62
CA VAL A 167 -2.59 -6.78 6.06
C VAL A 167 -1.47 -5.77 6.05
N SER A 168 -1.27 -5.08 4.92
CA SER A 168 -0.20 -4.10 4.77
C SER A 168 -0.34 -2.96 5.77
N TYR A 169 -1.56 -2.48 6.00
CA TYR A 169 -1.85 -1.45 7.00
C TYR A 169 -1.47 -1.89 8.42
N VAL A 170 -1.81 -3.13 8.80
CA VAL A 170 -1.50 -3.68 10.13
C VAL A 170 0.01 -3.92 10.27
N LEU A 171 0.64 -4.55 9.29
CA LEU A 171 2.06 -4.91 9.32
C LEU A 171 2.98 -3.69 9.27
N ALA A 172 2.63 -2.65 8.51
CA ALA A 172 3.41 -1.42 8.41
C ALA A 172 3.55 -0.66 9.73
N ARG A 173 2.72 -0.97 10.73
CA ARG A 173 2.70 -0.31 12.05
C ARG A 173 3.49 -1.03 13.13
N GLN A 174 3.77 -2.32 12.96
CA GLN A 174 4.37 -3.14 14.02
C GLN A 174 5.88 -2.94 14.10
N ASP A 175 6.51 -2.69 12.96
CA ASP A 175 7.94 -2.49 12.91
C ASP A 175 8.23 -0.99 12.83
N GLY A 176 9.02 -0.53 13.80
CA GLY A 176 9.47 0.84 13.85
C GLY A 176 10.31 1.19 12.63
N TRP A 177 10.78 2.43 12.55
CA TRP A 177 11.75 2.80 11.54
C TRP A 177 12.92 3.54 12.19
N SER A 178 14.10 3.37 11.60
CA SER A 178 15.31 4.08 11.94
C SER A 178 15.90 4.70 10.68
N GLU A 179 16.73 5.73 10.84
CA GLU A 179 17.40 6.36 9.69
C GLU A 179 18.27 5.36 8.91
N SER A 180 18.80 4.33 9.58
CA SER A 180 19.59 3.28 8.96
C SER A 180 18.77 2.34 8.06
N SER A 181 17.46 2.19 8.28
CA SER A 181 16.60 1.36 7.42
C SER A 181 16.00 2.13 6.23
N LEU A 182 16.10 3.46 6.22
CA LEU A 182 15.47 4.32 5.20
C LEU A 182 15.98 4.04 3.79
N SER A 183 17.28 3.79 3.62
CA SER A 183 17.83 3.54 2.27
C SER A 183 17.18 2.30 1.64
N GLY A 184 17.11 1.20 2.39
CA GLY A 184 16.46 -0.03 1.91
C GLY A 184 14.96 0.16 1.68
N LEU A 185 14.28 0.94 2.54
CA LEU A 185 12.87 1.26 2.35
C LEU A 185 12.63 2.09 1.07
N LEU A 186 13.48 3.07 0.79
CA LEU A 186 13.40 3.86 -0.44
C LEU A 186 13.65 2.98 -1.67
N ASP A 187 14.67 2.13 -1.62
CA ASP A 187 14.97 1.19 -2.71
C ASP A 187 13.79 0.25 -2.99
N ASP A 188 13.16 -0.29 -1.94
CA ASP A 188 11.98 -1.14 -2.09
C ASP A 188 10.74 -0.36 -2.53
N LEU A 189 10.57 0.86 -2.05
CA LEU A 189 9.46 1.73 -2.45
C LEU A 189 9.53 2.05 -3.95
N PHE A 190 10.69 2.44 -4.47
CA PHE A 190 10.83 2.78 -5.90
C PHE A 190 10.84 1.58 -6.85
N LYS A 191 10.86 0.35 -6.35
CA LYS A 191 10.56 -0.85 -7.15
C LYS A 191 9.06 -1.10 -7.30
N CYS A 192 8.23 -0.44 -6.49
CA CYS A 192 6.77 -0.54 -6.59
C CYS A 192 6.26 0.18 -7.84
N ASP A 193 5.18 -0.32 -8.42
CA ASP A 193 4.45 0.27 -9.55
C ASP A 193 3.88 1.65 -9.17
N LEU A 194 3.43 1.83 -7.92
CA LEU A 194 2.84 3.08 -7.43
C LEU A 194 3.58 3.62 -6.17
N PRO A 195 4.82 4.10 -6.29
CA PRO A 195 5.66 4.45 -5.14
C PRO A 195 5.19 5.70 -4.40
N TYR A 196 4.36 6.56 -5.01
CA TYR A 196 3.99 7.89 -4.49
C TYR A 196 2.72 7.91 -3.65
N CYS A 197 2.00 6.79 -3.53
CA CYS A 197 0.82 6.69 -2.68
C CYS A 197 0.69 5.32 -2.02
N ASP A 198 0.12 5.25 -0.83
CA ASP A 198 -0.25 3.99 -0.20
C ASP A 198 -1.52 3.39 -0.86
N PRO A 199 -1.97 2.18 -0.46
CA PRO A 199 -3.18 1.57 -1.00
C PRO A 199 -4.47 2.36 -0.75
N ALA A 200 -4.50 3.24 0.26
CA ALA A 200 -5.62 4.13 0.55
C ALA A 200 -5.56 5.46 -0.23
N GLY A 201 -4.50 5.70 -1.00
CA GLY A 201 -4.27 6.91 -1.78
C GLY A 201 -3.61 8.06 -1.01
N ARG A 202 -3.13 7.84 0.23
CA ARG A 202 -2.35 8.84 0.97
C ARG A 202 -0.95 8.92 0.38
N PRO A 203 -0.34 10.12 0.30
CA PRO A 203 0.99 10.27 -0.26
C PRO A 203 2.05 9.60 0.62
N THR A 204 3.01 8.92 -0.01
CA THR A 204 4.21 8.39 0.66
C THR A 204 5.29 9.46 0.75
N LEU A 205 5.36 10.33 -0.26
CA LEU A 205 6.34 11.39 -0.42
C LEU A 205 5.64 12.72 -0.68
N VAL A 206 6.13 13.79 -0.04
CA VAL A 206 5.71 15.16 -0.29
C VAL A 206 6.95 16.02 -0.50
N GLN A 207 7.00 16.75 -1.61
CA GLN A 207 8.10 17.64 -1.94
C GLN A 207 7.74 19.10 -1.69
N ILE A 208 8.68 19.84 -1.12
CA ILE A 208 8.65 21.29 -0.97
C ILE A 208 9.87 21.83 -1.74
N SER A 209 9.62 22.49 -2.87
CA SER A 209 10.72 22.95 -3.74
C SER A 209 11.51 24.09 -3.12
N PHE A 210 12.75 24.28 -3.58
CA PHE A 210 13.55 25.46 -3.21
C PHE A 210 12.82 26.76 -3.51
N GLN A 211 12.13 26.86 -4.65
CA GLN A 211 11.32 28.02 -5.01
C GLN A 211 10.19 28.26 -3.99
N GLU A 212 9.52 27.21 -3.52
CA GLU A 212 8.47 27.36 -2.50
C GLU A 212 9.07 27.83 -1.17
N LEU A 213 10.21 27.26 -0.77
CA LEU A 213 10.93 27.67 0.44
C LEU A 213 11.36 29.13 0.37
N ASP A 214 12.01 29.54 -0.72
CA ASP A 214 12.44 30.92 -0.95
C ASP A 214 11.27 31.90 -0.85
N ARG A 215 10.14 31.57 -1.50
CA ARG A 215 8.91 32.36 -1.38
C ARG A 215 8.43 32.48 0.06
N LYS A 216 8.48 31.42 0.87
CA LYS A 216 8.09 31.47 2.29
C LYS A 216 9.04 32.33 3.13
N PHE A 217 10.30 32.47 2.73
CA PHE A 217 11.29 33.37 3.36
C PHE A 217 11.33 34.78 2.73
N GLY A 218 10.46 35.09 1.76
CA GLY A 218 10.43 36.38 1.09
C GLY A 218 11.63 36.62 0.17
N LYS A 219 12.29 35.55 -0.29
CA LYS A 219 13.31 35.60 -1.34
C LYS A 219 12.61 35.38 -2.68
N SER A 220 12.91 36.25 -3.65
CA SER A 220 12.35 36.24 -5.00
C SER A 220 13.42 35.96 -6.04
#